data_AF-A0A1V0BI67-F1
#
_entry.id   AF-A0A1V0BI67-F1
#
_cell.length_a   1.000
_cell.length_b   1.000
_cell.length_c   1.000
_cell.angle_alpha   90.00
_cell.angle_beta   90.00
_cell.angle_gamma   90.00
#
_symmetry.space_group_name_H-M   'P 1'
#
loop_
_entity.id
_entity.type
_entity.pdbx_description
1 polymer ?
#
loop_
_entity_poly.entity_id
_entity_poly.type
_entity_poly.pdbx_seq_one_letter_code
_entity_poly.pdbx_strand_id
1 'polypeptide(L)' 'MNKTEATPTAQSQTSISSAPRLDTAGIAALLGCTRQHVTSRLTKRVDFPKPFINVSRRIRYWRTSDVRAWMGKAK' A
#
# COMPACT_ATOMS: atom_id res chain seq x y z
N MET A 1 17.21 19.64 27.39
CA MET A 1 16.97 20.64 26.33
C MET A 1 17.18 19.95 24.98
N ASN A 2 16.13 19.87 24.16
CA ASN A 2 16.09 19.72 22.68
C ASN A 2 16.45 18.32 22.11
N LYS A 3 15.48 17.47 21.74
CA LYS A 3 14.71 17.35 20.46
C LYS A 3 15.47 16.70 19.29
N THR A 4 15.09 15.44 19.02
CA THR A 4 14.75 14.80 17.72
C THR A 4 15.54 15.14 16.45
N GLU A 5 16.13 14.12 15.81
CA GLU A 5 16.02 14.00 14.34
C GLU A 5 16.06 12.52 13.88
N ALA A 6 14.99 12.14 13.19
CA ALA A 6 14.77 10.83 12.61
C ALA A 6 15.44 10.78 11.23
N THR A 7 16.25 9.76 10.97
CA THR A 7 16.60 9.38 9.60
C THR A 7 15.69 8.22 9.19
N PRO A 8 14.76 8.39 8.23
CA PRO A 8 14.05 7.26 7.66
C PRO A 8 15.02 6.42 6.83
N THR A 9 15.18 5.16 7.23
CA THR A 9 15.91 4.11 6.53
C THR A 9 15.56 4.11 5.04
N ALA A 10 16.47 4.61 4.21
CA ALA A 10 16.45 4.42 2.77
C ALA A 10 16.64 2.92 2.48
N GLN A 11 15.58 2.27 2.02
CA GLN A 11 15.61 0.87 1.62
C GLN A 11 16.32 0.76 0.27
N SER A 12 17.62 0.41 0.30
CA SER A 12 18.38 -0.09 -0.84
C SER A 12 17.73 -1.39 -1.35
N GLN A 13 17.22 -1.38 -2.58
CA GLN A 13 16.59 -2.55 -3.19
C GLN A 13 17.63 -3.40 -3.92
N THR A 14 18.02 -4.51 -3.30
CA THR A 14 18.71 -5.62 -3.96
C THR A 14 17.68 -6.54 -4.64
N SER A 15 17.96 -6.84 -5.91
CA SER A 15 17.15 -7.65 -6.80
C SER A 15 16.98 -9.09 -6.32
N ILE A 16 15.75 -9.43 -5.92
CA ILE A 16 15.20 -10.79 -6.01
C ILE A 16 13.79 -10.61 -6.56
N SER A 17 13.47 -11.29 -7.65
CA SER A 17 12.25 -11.17 -8.48
C SER A 17 10.94 -11.43 -7.72
N SER A 18 10.60 -10.55 -6.78
CA SER A 18 9.33 -10.50 -6.07
C SER A 18 8.53 -9.37 -6.70
N ALA A 19 7.42 -9.70 -7.34
CA ALA A 19 6.56 -8.71 -7.98
C ALA A 19 6.28 -7.55 -6.99
N PRO A 20 6.41 -6.28 -7.43
CA PRO A 20 6.22 -5.14 -6.55
C PRO A 20 4.82 -5.20 -5.91
N ARG A 21 4.80 -5.20 -4.58
CA ARG A 21 3.61 -5.37 -3.75
C ARG A 21 3.48 -4.20 -2.77
N LEU A 22 2.25 -3.76 -2.55
CA LEU A 22 1.91 -2.70 -1.61
C LEU A 22 1.13 -3.28 -0.44
N ASP A 23 1.50 -2.85 0.77
CA ASP A 23 0.65 -2.99 1.94
C ASP A 23 -0.30 -1.77 2.03
N THR A 24 -1.18 -1.77 3.04
CA THR A 24 -2.09 -0.65 3.29
C THR A 24 -1.35 0.69 3.42
N ALA A 25 -0.15 0.71 4.00
CA ALA A 25 0.66 1.92 4.11
C ALA A 25 1.13 2.43 2.76
N GLY A 26 1.66 1.54 1.92
CA GLY A 26 2.09 1.86 0.57
C GLY A 26 0.95 2.40 -0.29
N ILE A 27 -0.25 1.81 -0.20
CA ILE A 27 -1.44 2.30 -0.91
C ILE A 27 -1.85 3.68 -0.40
N ALA A 28 -1.83 3.88 0.92
CA ALA A 28 -2.17 5.17 1.54
C ALA A 28 -1.22 6.27 1.07
N ALA A 29 0.10 6.02 1.08
CA ALA A 29 1.12 6.94 0.58
C ALA A 29 0.96 7.23 -0.92
N LEU A 30 0.68 6.20 -1.73
CA LEU A 30 0.48 6.34 -3.17
C LEU A 30 -0.73 7.23 -3.51
N LEU A 31 -1.81 7.12 -2.73
CA LEU A 31 -3.04 7.88 -2.94
C LEU A 31 -3.08 9.20 -2.16
N GLY A 32 -2.05 9.51 -1.37
CA GLY A 32 -2.03 10.69 -0.50
C GLY A 32 -3.11 10.69 0.60
N CYS A 33 -3.55 9.52 1.04
CA CYS A 33 -4.60 9.38 2.06
C CYS A 33 -4.11 8.64 3.31
N THR A 34 -4.97 8.48 4.32
CA THR A 34 -4.62 7.78 5.55
C THR A 34 -4.84 6.26 5.42
N ARG A 35 -4.07 5.47 6.19
CA ARG A 35 -4.26 4.00 6.24
C ARG A 35 -5.69 3.59 6.60
N GLN A 36 -6.33 4.34 7.50
CA GLN A 36 -7.72 4.11 7.90
C GLN A 36 -8.70 4.34 6.74
N HIS A 37 -8.45 5.32 5.88
CA HIS A 37 -9.25 5.54 4.68
C HIS A 37 -9.17 4.33 3.74
N VAL A 38 -7.97 3.80 3.53
CA VAL A 38 -7.76 2.61 2.69
C VAL A 38 -8.55 1.42 3.22
N THR A 39 -8.43 1.08 4.51
CA THR A 39 -9.07 -0.12 5.10
C THR A 39 -10.57 0.05 5.36
N SER A 40 -11.03 1.26 5.66
CA SER A 40 -12.44 1.48 6.01
C SER A 40 -13.30 1.74 4.77
N ARG A 41 -12.74 2.42 3.76
CA ARG A 41 -13.46 2.81 2.54
C ARG A 41 -12.99 2.03 1.31
N LEU A 42 -11.71 2.12 0.94
CA LEU A 42 -11.25 1.57 -0.33
C LEU A 42 -11.40 0.06 -0.42
N THR A 43 -10.96 -0.69 0.59
CA THR A 43 -11.05 -2.16 0.56
C THR A 43 -12.48 -2.71 0.59
N LYS A 44 -13.49 -1.86 0.83
CA LYS A 44 -14.92 -2.24 0.77
C LYS A 44 -15.57 -1.91 -0.57
N ARG A 45 -14.90 -1.14 -1.44
CA ARG A 45 -15.42 -0.85 -2.77
C ARG A 45 -15.38 -2.12 -3.61
N VAL A 46 -16.46 -2.39 -4.35
CA VAL A 46 -16.56 -3.53 -5.25
C VAL A 46 -15.51 -3.48 -6.38
N ASP A 47 -15.13 -2.27 -6.82
CA ASP A 47 -14.15 -2.08 -7.88
C ASP A 47 -12.70 -2.13 -7.40
N PHE A 48 -12.46 -2.08 -6.07
CA PHE A 48 -11.11 -2.06 -5.54
C PHE A 48 -10.44 -3.43 -5.71
N PRO A 49 -9.16 -3.49 -6.09
CA PRO A 49 -8.49 -4.76 -6.35
C PRO A 49 -8.50 -5.68 -5.14
N LYS A 50 -8.69 -6.98 -5.40
CA LYS A 50 -8.61 -8.01 -4.37
C LYS A 50 -7.16 -8.13 -3.88
N PRO A 51 -6.93 -8.32 -2.57
CA PRO A 51 -5.59 -8.53 -2.03
C PRO A 51 -4.99 -9.81 -2.62
N PHE A 52 -3.75 -9.71 -3.11
CA PHE A 52 -2.99 -10.85 -3.61
C PHE A 52 -2.50 -11.75 -2.47
N ILE A 53 -2.22 -11.17 -1.31
CA ILE A 53 -1.93 -11.88 -0.07
C ILE A 53 -2.94 -11.42 0.98
N ASN A 54 -3.72 -12.35 1.54
CA ASN A 54 -4.72 -12.07 2.56
C ASN A 54 -4.63 -13.11 3.68
N VAL A 55 -3.54 -13.05 4.45
CA VAL A 55 -3.26 -14.03 5.51
C VAL A 55 -3.91 -13.62 6.83
N SER A 56 -3.84 -12.34 7.17
CA SER A 56 -4.45 -11.82 8.40
C SER A 56 -4.93 -10.39 8.22
N ARG A 57 -5.65 -9.86 9.21
CA ARG A 57 -6.12 -8.46 9.19
C ARG A 57 -4.97 -7.46 9.02
N ARG A 58 -3.77 -7.78 9.53
CA ARG A 58 -2.56 -6.96 9.46
C ARG A 58 -1.67 -7.30 8.26
N ILE A 59 -1.71 -8.54 7.80
CA ILE A 59 -0.87 -9.06 6.71
C ILE A 59 -1.74 -9.17 5.45
N ARG A 60 -1.91 -8.02 4.80
CA ARG A 60 -2.58 -7.91 3.51
C ARG A 60 -1.71 -7.14 2.53
N TYR A 61 -1.55 -7.70 1.33
CA TYR A 61 -0.79 -7.08 0.26
C TYR A 61 -1.55 -7.13 -1.06
N TRP A 62 -1.40 -6.08 -1.84
CA TRP A 62 -1.90 -5.94 -3.19
C TRP A 62 -0.73 -5.88 -4.16
N ARG A 63 -0.94 -6.35 -5.39
CA ARG A 63 0.04 -6.09 -6.45
C ARG A 63 -0.01 -4.62 -6.81
N THR A 64 1.17 -4.01 -6.98
CA THR A 64 1.27 -2.61 -7.40
C THR A 64 0.58 -2.39 -8.75
N SER A 65 0.64 -3.37 -9.66
CA SER A 65 -0.03 -3.33 -10.96
C SER A 65 -1.54 -3.18 -10.85
N ASP A 66 -2.18 -3.94 -9.96
CA ASP A 66 -3.64 -3.97 -9.85
C ASP A 66 -4.16 -2.66 -9.23
N VAL A 67 -3.45 -2.13 -8.23
CA VAL A 67 -3.77 -0.83 -7.62
C VAL A 67 -3.61 0.30 -8.64
N ARG A 68 -2.53 0.29 -9.44
CA ARG A 68 -2.33 1.26 -10.52
C ARG A 68 -3.38 1.14 -11.63
N ALA A 69 -3.75 -0.08 -12.03
CA ALA A 69 -4.77 -0.31 -13.03
C ALA A 69 -6.15 0.17 -12.54
N TRP A 70 -6.48 -0.06 -11.27
CA TRP A 70 -7.70 0.46 -10.65
C TRP A 70 -7.73 1.99 -10.62
N MET A 71 -6.61 2.65 -10.27
CA MET A 71 -6.51 4.11 -10.32
C MET A 71 -6.78 4.67 -11.72
N GLY A 72 -6.33 4.00 -12.78
CA GLY A 72 -6.62 4.41 -14.17
C GLY A 72 -8.06 4.14 -14.62
N LYS A 73 -8.80 3.24 -13.95
CA LYS A 73 -10.20 2.91 -14.23
C LYS A 73 -11.20 3.68 -13.37
N ALA A 74 -10.77 4.21 -12.23
CA ALA A 74 -11.61 4.98 -11.33
C ALA A 74 -11.97 6.33 -11.99
N LYS A 75 -13.09 6.36 -12.71
CA LYS A 75 -13.70 7.55 -13.30
C LYS A 75 -15.14 7.65 -12.82
#